data_AF-A0A656K2D2-F1
#
_entry.id   AF-A0A656K2D2-F1
#
_cell.length_a   1.000
_cell.length_b   1.000
_cell.length_c   1.000
_cell.angle_alpha   90.00
_cell.angle_beta   90.00
_cell.angle_gamma   90.00
#
_symmetry.space_group_name_H-M   'P 1'
#
loop_
_entity.id
_entity.type
_entity.pdbx_description
1 polymer ?
#
loop_
_entity_poly.entity_id
_entity_poly.type
_entity_poly.pdbx_seq_one_letter_code
_entity_poly.pdbx_strand_id
1 'polypeptide(L)'
;MPILTRDAASAVSVSLARKNVLKNNARGKNYSLALGLLGISVLPDAAQAQGFVDDSHGTLTLRNYYMDRDYKDDGARTAIREWAQGFIMNAESGFTEGPVGLGLDARALVGMKLDSSPDRSGTELLPVSASDGRAADEYSRLALTGKLKFRETTVKTGDVSIFLPFAFASPS
;
A
#
# COMPACT_ATOMS: atom_id res chain seq x y z
N MET A 1 -7.74 -40.83 10.54
CA MET A 1 -6.68 -39.82 10.27
C MET A 1 -7.38 -38.49 10.05
N PRO A 2 -7.20 -37.46 10.90
CA PRO A 2 -7.95 -36.22 10.72
C PRO A 2 -7.31 -35.34 9.66
N ILE A 3 -8.17 -34.79 8.80
CA ILE A 3 -7.87 -33.80 7.77
C ILE A 3 -7.69 -32.45 8.48
N LEU A 4 -6.49 -31.86 8.41
CA LEU A 4 -6.24 -30.50 8.87
C LEU A 4 -6.54 -29.53 7.72
N THR A 5 -7.77 -29.01 7.67
CA THR A 5 -8.07 -27.76 6.98
C THR A 5 -7.49 -26.62 7.81
N ARG A 6 -6.40 -26.00 7.34
CA ARG A 6 -5.87 -24.77 7.94
C ARG A 6 -5.52 -23.78 6.84
N ASP A 7 -6.56 -23.19 6.29
CA ASP A 7 -6.47 -21.91 5.61
C ASP A 7 -6.58 -20.83 6.69
N ALA A 8 -5.43 -20.30 7.12
CA ALA A 8 -5.37 -19.25 8.14
C ALA A 8 -4.76 -17.99 7.49
N ALA A 9 -5.53 -17.34 6.63
CA ALA A 9 -5.24 -15.98 6.22
C ALA A 9 -5.50 -15.05 7.42
N SER A 10 -4.45 -14.40 7.94
CA SER A 10 -4.59 -13.35 8.95
C SER A 10 -4.13 -12.03 8.34
N ALA A 11 -5.08 -11.10 8.19
CA ALA A 11 -4.82 -9.74 7.75
C ALA A 11 -5.22 -8.80 8.89
N VAL A 12 -4.28 -7.95 9.30
CA VAL A 12 -4.55 -6.88 10.27
C VAL A 12 -4.37 -5.55 9.53
N SER A 13 -5.47 -4.82 9.39
CA SER A 13 -5.49 -3.49 8.80
C SER A 13 -5.62 -2.45 9.90
N VAL A 14 -4.69 -1.50 9.96
CA VAL A 14 -4.77 -0.35 10.85
C VAL A 14 -5.10 0.88 9.99
N SER A 15 -6.27 1.47 10.23
CA SER A 15 -6.70 2.72 9.60
C SER A 15 -6.37 3.89 10.53
N LEU A 16 -5.58 4.84 10.05
CA LEU A 16 -5.29 6.07 10.79
C LEU A 16 -6.30 7.14 10.36
N ALA A 17 -7.32 7.35 11.18
CA ALA A 17 -8.19 8.53 11.09
C ALA A 17 -7.91 9.46 12.28
N ARG A 18 -7.64 10.75 12.03
CA ARG A 18 -7.58 11.73 13.13
C ARG A 18 -8.96 11.86 13.78
N LYS A 19 -9.07 11.51 15.07
CA LYS A 19 -10.12 12.04 15.94
C LYS A 19 -9.73 13.47 16.34
N ASN A 20 -10.62 14.44 16.11
CA ASN A 20 -10.47 15.79 16.64
C ASN A 20 -10.43 15.76 18.17
N VAL A 21 -9.23 15.90 18.73
CA VAL A 21 -8.99 16.08 20.16
C VAL A 21 -8.76 17.57 20.42
N LEU A 22 -9.48 18.07 21.43
CA LEU A 22 -9.69 19.44 21.85
C LEU A 22 -8.43 20.33 21.83
N LYS A 23 -8.60 21.56 21.32
CA LYS A 23 -7.65 22.67 21.49
C LYS A 23 -7.52 22.99 22.98
N ASN A 24 -6.38 22.63 23.58
CA ASN A 24 -5.99 23.18 24.88
C ASN A 24 -4.75 24.06 24.73
N ASN A 25 -4.95 25.31 25.14
CA ASN A 25 -4.01 26.41 25.18
C ASN A 25 -2.95 26.14 26.25
N ALA A 26 -1.68 25.99 25.86
CA ALA A 26 -0.56 25.99 26.80
C ALA A 26 0.64 26.70 26.19
N ARG A 27 0.88 27.92 26.68
CA ARG A 27 2.14 28.67 26.55
C ARG A 27 3.28 27.83 27.14
N GLY A 28 4.37 27.65 26.41
CA GLY A 28 5.55 26.98 26.94
C GLY A 28 6.79 27.06 26.04
N LYS A 29 7.60 28.10 26.28
CA LYS A 29 9.07 28.23 26.11
C LYS A 29 9.81 27.44 25.00
N ASN A 30 10.34 28.25 24.10
CA ASN A 30 11.38 28.04 23.09
C ASN A 30 12.53 27.09 23.48
N TYR A 31 12.83 26.14 22.58
CA TYR A 31 14.18 25.60 22.41
C TYR A 31 14.59 25.74 20.94
N SER A 32 15.57 26.61 20.74
CA SER A 32 16.23 26.89 19.47
C SER A 32 17.09 25.69 19.08
N LEU A 33 16.71 24.98 18.01
CA LEU A 33 17.59 24.07 17.27
C LEU A 33 17.51 24.46 15.80
N ALA A 34 18.31 25.47 15.46
CA ALA A 34 18.61 25.85 14.09
C ALA A 34 19.88 25.10 13.67
N LEU A 35 19.77 24.16 12.73
CA LEU A 35 20.70 23.91 11.62
C LEU A 35 20.27 22.64 10.88
N GLY A 36 19.88 22.77 9.60
CA GLY A 36 19.75 21.65 8.68
C GLY A 36 18.53 21.78 7.75
N LEU A 37 18.78 22.00 6.46
CA LEU A 37 17.84 22.07 5.33
C LEU A 37 17.22 23.46 5.03
N LEU A 38 18.08 24.41 4.67
CA LEU A 38 17.73 25.46 3.71
C LEU A 38 17.52 24.79 2.33
N GLY A 39 16.28 24.70 1.85
CA GLY A 39 16.04 24.18 0.49
C GLY A 39 14.62 23.80 0.05
N ILE A 40 13.59 23.84 0.90
CA ILE A 40 12.19 23.70 0.45
C ILE A 40 11.33 24.73 1.18
N SER A 41 11.43 25.99 0.73
CA SER A 41 10.56 27.07 1.22
C SER A 41 9.94 27.83 0.05
N VAL A 42 9.30 27.07 -0.83
CA VAL A 42 8.11 27.54 -1.56
C VAL A 42 6.99 26.58 -1.22
N LEU A 43 6.55 26.62 0.04
CA LEU A 43 5.23 26.11 0.38
C LEU A 43 4.25 27.16 -0.18
N PRO A 44 3.39 26.84 -1.16
CA PRO A 44 2.26 27.69 -1.44
C PRO A 44 1.46 27.85 -0.15
N ASP A 45 0.92 29.05 0.09
CA ASP A 45 0.14 29.43 1.27
C ASP A 45 -0.62 28.26 1.90
N ALA A 46 -0.47 28.05 3.21
CA ALA A 46 -1.20 27.00 3.95
C ALA A 46 -2.73 27.11 3.77
N ALA A 47 -3.23 28.26 3.31
CA ALA A 47 -4.62 28.47 2.92
C ALA A 47 -5.08 27.64 1.71
N GLN A 48 -4.19 27.22 0.81
CA GLN A 48 -4.52 26.38 -0.36
C GLN A 48 -4.49 24.86 -0.04
N ALA A 49 -3.96 24.48 1.13
CA ALA A 49 -3.85 23.09 1.57
C ALA A 49 -5.05 22.63 2.42
N GLN A 50 -5.93 23.56 2.77
CA GLN A 50 -7.17 23.29 3.48
C GLN A 50 -8.01 22.31 2.65
N GLY A 51 -8.55 21.27 3.28
CA GLY A 51 -9.18 20.14 2.59
C GLY A 51 -8.20 19.10 2.01
N PHE A 52 -7.09 19.51 1.36
CA PHE A 52 -6.09 18.56 0.83
C PHE A 52 -5.47 17.72 1.96
N VAL A 53 -4.99 18.37 3.02
CA VAL A 53 -4.41 17.67 4.18
C VAL A 53 -5.51 17.21 5.14
N ASP A 54 -6.53 18.03 5.33
CA ASP A 54 -7.57 17.77 6.34
C ASP A 54 -8.39 16.50 6.04
N ASP A 55 -8.69 16.26 4.76
CA ASP A 55 -9.43 15.08 4.30
C ASP A 55 -8.49 13.94 3.87
N SER A 56 -7.18 14.07 4.14
CA SER A 56 -6.23 12.99 3.89
C SER A 56 -6.50 11.81 4.82
N HIS A 57 -6.43 10.61 4.28
CA HIS A 57 -6.49 9.38 5.06
C HIS A 57 -5.50 8.35 4.53
N GLY A 58 -5.15 7.39 5.39
CA GLY A 58 -4.22 6.35 5.03
C GLY A 58 -4.50 5.05 5.75
N THR A 59 -4.12 3.96 5.09
CA THR A 59 -4.21 2.60 5.63
C THR A 59 -2.86 1.94 5.53
N LEU A 60 -2.49 1.22 6.58
CA LEU A 60 -1.38 0.28 6.56
C LEU A 60 -1.96 -1.12 6.82
N THR A 61 -1.81 -2.00 5.83
CA THR A 61 -2.18 -3.40 5.94
C THR A 61 -0.93 -4.24 6.05
N LEU A 62 -0.88 -5.03 7.13
CA LEU A 62 0.12 -6.07 7.32
C LEU A 62 -0.52 -7.39 6.91
N ARG A 63 0.07 -8.04 5.90
CA ARG A 63 -0.44 -9.31 5.35
C ARG A 63 0.60 -10.40 5.53
N ASN A 64 0.36 -11.33 6.44
CA ASN A 64 1.14 -12.56 6.50
C ASN A 64 0.41 -13.63 5.70
N TYR A 65 1.06 -14.22 4.69
CA TYR A 65 0.40 -15.13 3.77
C TYR A 65 1.26 -16.34 3.43
N TYR A 66 0.76 -17.52 3.78
CA TYR A 66 1.31 -18.81 3.40
C TYR A 66 0.40 -19.43 2.34
N MET A 67 0.97 -19.80 1.19
CA MET A 67 0.25 -20.47 0.12
C MET A 67 0.90 -21.81 -0.17
N ASP A 68 0.09 -22.85 -0.23
CA ASP A 68 0.51 -24.23 -0.52
C ASP A 68 -0.47 -24.85 -1.51
N ARG A 69 0.03 -25.20 -2.69
CA ARG A 69 -0.70 -25.93 -3.71
C ARG A 69 0.05 -27.20 -4.04
N ASP A 70 -0.53 -28.30 -3.60
CA ASP A 70 -0.04 -29.66 -3.80
C ASP A 70 -0.68 -30.26 -5.07
N TYR A 71 0.13 -30.61 -6.06
CA TYR A 71 -0.32 -31.19 -7.33
C TYR A 71 -0.42 -32.71 -7.19
N LYS A 72 -1.50 -33.28 -7.73
CA LYS A 72 -1.80 -34.73 -7.64
C LYS A 72 -1.61 -35.47 -8.96
N ASP A 73 -1.02 -34.81 -9.95
CA ASP A 73 -0.68 -35.39 -11.24
C ASP A 73 0.81 -35.75 -11.32
N ASP A 74 1.19 -36.45 -12.38
CA ASP A 74 2.59 -36.80 -12.68
C ASP A 74 3.33 -35.64 -13.38
N GLY A 75 2.96 -34.40 -13.03
CA GLY A 75 3.50 -33.19 -13.63
C GLY A 75 4.96 -32.92 -13.26
N ALA A 76 5.56 -31.92 -13.92
CA ALA A 76 6.95 -31.53 -13.70
C ALA A 76 7.23 -30.96 -12.28
N ARG A 77 6.19 -30.59 -11.53
CA ARG A 77 6.29 -30.08 -10.15
C ARG A 77 5.26 -30.79 -9.27
N THR A 78 5.67 -31.21 -8.08
CA THR A 78 4.80 -31.86 -7.10
C THR A 78 4.05 -30.85 -6.22
N ALA A 79 4.61 -29.66 -5.98
CA ALA A 79 3.93 -28.58 -5.25
C ALA A 79 4.52 -27.20 -5.59
N ILE A 80 3.72 -26.15 -5.38
CA ILE A 80 4.21 -24.78 -5.19
C ILE A 80 3.83 -24.33 -3.77
N ARG A 81 4.80 -23.79 -3.03
CA ARG A 81 4.63 -23.43 -1.62
C ARG A 81 5.56 -22.28 -1.26
N GLU A 82 4.98 -21.19 -0.79
CA GLU A 82 5.72 -20.01 -0.36
C GLU A 82 5.06 -19.34 0.85
N TRP A 83 5.88 -18.72 1.69
CA TRP A 83 5.45 -17.89 2.82
C TRP A 83 6.04 -16.50 2.67
N ALA A 84 5.20 -15.47 2.74
CA ALA A 84 5.63 -14.09 2.63
C ALA A 84 4.92 -13.18 3.64
N GLN A 85 5.60 -12.07 3.96
CA GLN A 85 5.04 -10.94 4.68
C GLN A 85 4.93 -9.74 3.74
N GLY A 86 3.72 -9.23 3.56
CA GLY A 86 3.42 -8.02 2.80
C GLY A 86 3.13 -6.83 3.72
N PHE A 87 3.56 -5.65 3.28
CA PHE A 87 3.24 -4.34 3.82
C PHE A 87 2.61 -3.51 2.71
N ILE A 88 1.35 -3.14 2.88
CA ILE A 88 0.58 -2.39 1.88
C ILE A 88 0.17 -1.08 2.53
N MET A 89 0.77 0.02 2.08
CA MET A 89 0.42 1.36 2.51
C MET A 89 -0.36 2.05 1.40
N ASN A 90 -1.55 2.54 1.71
CA ASN A 90 -2.28 3.46 0.86
C ASN A 90 -2.40 4.79 1.58
N ALA A 91 -2.07 5.88 0.90
CA ALA A 91 -2.27 7.24 1.37
C ALA A 91 -3.06 8.00 0.29
N GLU A 92 -4.20 8.55 0.68
CA GLU A 92 -5.06 9.32 -0.20
C GLU A 92 -5.21 10.71 0.39
N SER A 93 -4.88 11.73 -0.39
CA SER A 93 -5.13 13.12 0.03
C SER A 93 -6.61 13.48 -0.08
N GLY A 94 -7.01 14.62 0.45
CA GLY A 94 -8.26 15.26 0.07
C GLY A 94 -8.19 15.90 -1.31
N PHE A 95 -9.01 16.94 -1.50
CA PHE A 95 -8.91 17.83 -2.66
C PHE A 95 -8.62 19.25 -2.19
N THR A 96 -7.80 20.00 -2.92
CA THR A 96 -7.61 21.43 -2.67
C THR A 96 -8.93 22.21 -2.80
N GLU A 97 -9.07 23.28 -2.03
CA GLU A 97 -10.22 24.18 -2.15
C GLU A 97 -10.26 24.91 -3.50
N GLY A 98 -11.47 25.12 -4.04
CA GLY A 98 -11.69 25.86 -5.28
C GLY A 98 -12.68 25.20 -6.24
N PRO A 99 -12.97 25.83 -7.39
CA PRO A 99 -13.87 25.27 -8.40
C PRO A 99 -13.33 23.97 -9.04
N VAL A 100 -12.00 23.79 -9.05
CA VAL A 100 -11.32 22.57 -9.46
C VAL A 100 -10.47 22.11 -8.29
N GLY A 101 -10.79 20.94 -7.74
CA GLY A 101 -10.04 20.32 -6.65
C GLY A 101 -8.94 19.42 -7.21
N LEU A 102 -7.71 19.59 -6.72
CA LEU A 102 -6.57 18.74 -7.05
C LEU A 102 -6.22 17.84 -5.87
N GLY A 103 -5.82 16.61 -6.15
CA GLY A 103 -5.39 15.64 -5.16
C GLY A 103 -4.28 14.74 -5.69
N LEU A 104 -3.61 14.06 -4.77
CA LEU A 104 -2.57 13.06 -5.02
C LEU A 104 -2.77 11.85 -4.10
N ASP A 105 -2.80 10.66 -4.69
CA ASP A 105 -2.81 9.38 -3.97
C ASP A 105 -1.45 8.68 -4.16
N ALA A 106 -1.05 7.90 -3.16
CA ALA A 106 0.15 7.08 -3.19
C ALA A 106 -0.13 5.69 -2.61
N ARG A 107 0.42 4.66 -3.27
CA ARG A 107 0.40 3.28 -2.81
C ARG A 107 1.82 2.73 -2.78
N ALA A 108 2.25 2.25 -1.62
CA ALA A 108 3.53 1.58 -1.44
C ALA A 108 3.29 0.12 -1.05
N LEU A 109 4.03 -0.77 -1.71
CA LEU A 109 4.00 -2.22 -1.49
C LEU A 109 5.42 -2.67 -1.16
N VAL A 110 5.56 -3.46 -0.11
CA VAL A 110 6.79 -4.17 0.21
C VAL A 110 6.43 -5.62 0.51
N GLY A 111 7.09 -6.57 -0.14
CA GLY A 111 6.98 -7.99 0.14
C GLY A 111 8.31 -8.55 0.60
N MET A 112 8.29 -9.37 1.64
CA MET A 112 9.44 -10.06 2.22
C MET A 112 9.19 -11.55 2.19
N LYS A 113 10.15 -12.32 1.67
CA LYS A 113 10.14 -13.77 1.70
C LYS A 113 10.42 -14.26 3.12
N LEU A 114 9.59 -15.18 3.58
CA LEU A 114 9.80 -15.93 4.83
C LEU A 114 10.22 -17.38 4.55
N ASP A 115 9.61 -18.02 3.55
CA ASP A 115 10.00 -19.34 3.05
C ASP A 115 9.71 -19.45 1.55
N SER A 116 10.69 -19.91 0.78
CA SER A 116 10.53 -20.35 -0.61
C SER A 116 11.79 -21.11 -1.03
N SER A 117 11.66 -21.97 -2.02
CA SER A 117 12.77 -22.71 -2.62
C SER A 117 12.61 -22.78 -4.13
N PRO A 118 13.68 -22.89 -4.94
CA PRO A 118 13.59 -22.90 -6.40
C PRO A 118 12.66 -23.99 -6.97
N ASP A 119 12.56 -25.12 -6.27
CA ASP A 119 11.72 -26.27 -6.60
C ASP A 119 10.24 -26.06 -6.24
N ARG A 120 9.91 -25.08 -5.38
CA ARG A 120 8.55 -24.83 -4.87
C ARG A 120 8.08 -23.38 -5.05
N SER A 121 8.83 -22.55 -5.76
CA SER A 121 8.49 -21.14 -6.03
C SER A 121 7.38 -21.01 -7.08
N GLY A 122 6.78 -19.82 -7.19
CA GLY A 122 5.81 -19.53 -8.26
C GLY A 122 4.36 -19.56 -7.81
N THR A 123 4.12 -19.23 -6.54
CA THR A 123 2.77 -18.97 -5.99
C THR A 123 2.22 -17.60 -6.38
N GLU A 124 3.01 -16.78 -7.08
CA GLU A 124 2.76 -15.36 -7.39
C GLU A 124 2.79 -14.42 -6.17
N LEU A 125 3.13 -14.91 -4.97
CA LEU A 125 3.38 -14.08 -3.79
C LEU A 125 4.69 -13.29 -3.89
N LEU A 126 5.67 -13.85 -4.58
CA LEU A 126 7.03 -13.31 -4.71
C LEU A 126 7.43 -13.31 -6.20
N PRO A 127 8.13 -12.28 -6.68
CA PRO A 127 8.74 -12.31 -8.00
C PRO A 127 9.75 -13.47 -8.09
N VAL A 128 9.65 -14.25 -9.16
CA VAL A 128 10.54 -15.40 -9.40
C VAL A 128 11.51 -15.07 -10.53
N SER A 129 12.79 -15.30 -10.29
CA SER A 129 13.84 -15.14 -11.29
C SER A 129 13.70 -16.18 -12.41
N ALA A 130 13.72 -15.70 -13.65
CA ALA A 130 13.59 -16.55 -14.84
C ALA A 130 14.85 -17.41 -15.11
N SER A 131 16.01 -17.04 -14.55
CA SER A 131 17.27 -17.75 -14.81
C SER A 131 17.47 -18.98 -13.92
N ASP A 132 17.00 -18.91 -12.67
CA ASP A 132 17.30 -19.93 -11.66
C ASP A 132 16.09 -20.34 -10.81
N GLY A 133 14.90 -19.80 -11.11
CA GLY A 133 13.65 -20.14 -10.43
C GLY A 133 13.59 -19.68 -8.97
N ARG A 134 14.54 -18.87 -8.50
CA ARG A 134 14.54 -18.37 -7.12
C ARG A 134 13.55 -17.24 -6.94
N ALA A 135 12.73 -17.34 -5.90
CA ALA A 135 11.94 -16.22 -5.42
C ALA A 135 12.84 -15.16 -4.80
N ALA A 136 12.60 -13.89 -5.12
CA ALA A 136 13.30 -12.76 -4.52
C ALA A 136 13.15 -12.74 -2.99
N ASP A 137 14.21 -12.33 -2.27
CA ASP A 137 14.14 -12.18 -0.81
C ASP A 137 13.21 -11.04 -0.40
N GLU A 138 13.19 -9.98 -1.20
CA GLU A 138 12.32 -8.83 -1.02
C GLU A 138 11.95 -8.21 -2.36
N TYR A 139 10.83 -7.50 -2.40
CA TYR A 139 10.48 -6.63 -3.52
C TYR A 139 9.66 -5.44 -3.02
N SER A 140 9.70 -4.35 -3.77
CA SER A 140 8.88 -3.18 -3.48
C SER A 140 8.35 -2.51 -4.73
N ARG A 141 7.24 -1.80 -4.58
CA ARG A 141 6.62 -0.98 -5.63
C ARG A 141 6.02 0.27 -5.01
N LEU A 142 6.32 1.41 -5.63
CA LEU A 142 5.65 2.68 -5.35
C LEU A 142 4.80 3.07 -6.56
N ALA A 143 3.56 3.43 -6.30
CA ALA A 143 2.55 3.81 -7.27
C ALA A 143 1.96 5.16 -6.86
N LEU A 144 1.84 6.08 -7.81
CA LEU A 144 1.29 7.42 -7.60
C LEU A 144 0.11 7.66 -8.54
N THR A 145 -0.89 8.38 -8.05
CA THR A 145 -2.10 8.69 -8.81
C THR A 145 -2.47 10.15 -8.61
N GLY A 146 -2.46 10.93 -9.68
CA GLY A 146 -3.03 12.27 -9.67
C GLY A 146 -4.55 12.20 -9.76
N LYS A 147 -5.26 13.04 -9.01
CA LYS A 147 -6.71 13.16 -9.09
C LYS A 147 -7.17 14.61 -9.24
N LEU A 148 -8.19 14.81 -10.05
CA LEU A 148 -8.85 16.08 -10.29
C LEU A 148 -10.35 15.91 -10.09
N LYS A 149 -10.98 16.84 -9.39
CA LYS A 149 -12.43 16.85 -9.18
C LYS A 149 -13.03 18.18 -9.62
N PHE A 150 -14.06 18.09 -10.45
CA PHE A 150 -14.93 19.21 -10.81
C PHE A 150 -16.37 18.81 -10.54
N ARG A 151 -17.01 19.43 -9.54
CA ARG A 151 -18.33 19.05 -9.04
C ARG A 151 -18.37 17.56 -8.61
N GLU A 152 -19.17 16.74 -9.26
CA GLU A 152 -19.29 15.30 -9.01
C GLU A 152 -18.40 14.46 -9.93
N THR A 153 -17.74 15.08 -10.92
CA THR A 153 -16.85 14.38 -11.84
C THR A 153 -15.45 14.31 -11.26
N THR A 154 -14.91 13.09 -11.15
CA THR A 154 -13.53 12.85 -10.72
C THR A 154 -12.76 12.16 -11.84
N VAL A 155 -11.58 12.69 -12.15
CA VAL A 155 -10.62 12.11 -13.11
C VAL A 155 -9.38 11.69 -12.32
N LYS A 156 -8.92 10.45 -12.55
CA LYS A 156 -7.68 9.93 -11.97
C LYS A 156 -6.70 9.54 -13.10
N THR A 157 -5.41 9.74 -12.88
CA THR A 157 -4.34 9.38 -13.82
C THR A 157 -3.11 8.84 -13.08
N GLY A 158 -2.41 7.87 -13.66
CA GLY A 158 -1.30 7.16 -13.04
C GLY A 158 -1.64 5.70 -12.73
N ASP A 159 -1.23 5.21 -11.55
CA ASP A 159 -1.54 3.85 -11.11
C ASP A 159 -2.99 3.80 -10.59
N VAL A 160 -3.91 3.23 -11.36
CA VAL A 160 -5.34 3.19 -11.02
C VAL A 160 -5.78 1.73 -10.91
N SER A 161 -6.34 1.37 -9.76
CA SER A 161 -7.01 0.09 -9.58
C SER A 161 -8.42 0.15 -10.17
N ILE A 162 -8.69 -0.70 -11.16
CA ILE A 162 -9.98 -0.75 -11.84
C ILE A 162 -10.78 -1.93 -11.27
N PHE A 163 -12.01 -1.67 -10.85
CA PHE A 163 -12.94 -2.68 -10.33
C PHE A 163 -14.23 -2.67 -11.16
N LEU A 164 -14.08 -2.91 -12.45
CA LEU A 164 -15.19 -2.96 -13.43
C LEU A 164 -15.45 -4.41 -13.84
N PRO A 165 -16.70 -4.77 -14.23
CA PRO A 165 -17.03 -6.15 -14.63
C PRO A 165 -16.16 -6.72 -15.77
N PHE A 166 -15.65 -5.87 -16.65
CA PHE A 166 -14.80 -6.25 -17.78
C PHE A 166 -13.30 -6.01 -17.54
N ALA A 167 -12.94 -5.36 -16.43
CA ALA A 167 -11.57 -5.03 -16.08
C ALA A 167 -11.44 -4.98 -14.55
N PHE A 168 -10.85 -6.02 -13.97
CA PHE A 168 -10.76 -6.17 -12.52
C PHE A 168 -9.31 -6.35 -12.09
N ALA A 169 -8.83 -5.43 -11.27
CA ALA A 169 -7.54 -5.57 -10.60
C ALA A 169 -7.65 -6.66 -9.52
N SER A 170 -6.73 -7.62 -9.53
CA SER A 170 -6.62 -8.59 -8.45
C SER A 170 -6.35 -7.84 -7.13
N PRO A 171 -7.15 -8.08 -6.07
CA PRO A 171 -6.94 -7.43 -4.79
C PRO A 171 -5.57 -7.76 -4.23
N SER A 172 -4.81 -6.71 -3.90
CA SER A 172 -3.51 -6.82 -3.25
C SER A 172 -3.63 -7.26 -1.81
#